data_AF-A0A6P4B693-F1
#
_entry.id   AF-A0A6P4B693-F1
#
_cell.length_a   1.000
_cell.length_b   1.000
_cell.length_c   1.000
_cell.angle_alpha   90.00
_cell.angle_beta   90.00
_cell.angle_gamma   90.00
#
_symmetry.space_group_name_H-M   'P 1'
#
loop_
_entity.id
_entity.type
_entity.pdbx_description
1 polymer ?
#
loop_
_entity_poly.entity_id
_entity_poly.type
_entity_poly.pdbx_seq_one_letter_code
_entity_poly.pdbx_strand_id
1 'polypeptide(L)'
;MASTEGLVPITRTFLASFYDKYPFAPLSDDVSRLSSQIRSIANDLLTYLPPSQGDSILIQEADSEPPHKIDENLWKNREHIEEILFLLERSHWPSALQQQSTPDDAELAKVFGQLKHKFQNILKILESFQAKNSERVFNTVMTYMPQDFRGTLIRQQRDRSERNKLAEVEALVNSGGSIHDRYALLWKQQMERRRQLAQLGSATGVYKTLVKYLVGVPQVLLDFIRQINDDDGPMEEQRQRYGPPLYSLTSMVLFIRLLLFLAWGRFEVGKLNKQQVAVLEQGVNVYTIEFERFLRFISEVFANSPFFISAEVAGAIEARKNDDFKEITVPAGKTFEVSLSVDMINSYIAWDFSLVQGKVNLDIGFSVEYADPSGVKTLILPYKRYESDQGNFCTIMAGSYKLIWDNSYSTFFKKVIRYKVDCIPPVVEPVTSATPTEG
;
A
#
# COMPACT_ATOMS: atom_id res chain seq x y z
N MET A 1 2.97 14.68 -16.27
CA MET A 1 3.21 14.37 -14.84
C MET A 1 2.59 15.49 -14.03
N ALA A 2 1.85 15.20 -12.95
CA ALA A 2 1.39 16.25 -12.05
C ALA A 2 2.61 16.88 -11.34
N SER A 3 2.65 18.21 -11.23
CA SER A 3 3.74 18.88 -10.51
C SER A 3 3.73 18.44 -9.05
N THR A 4 4.91 18.11 -8.53
CA THR A 4 5.11 17.79 -7.11
C THR A 4 5.72 18.97 -6.35
N GLU A 5 5.93 20.10 -7.04
CA GLU A 5 6.49 21.31 -6.44
C GLU A 5 5.54 21.87 -5.39
N GLY A 6 6.07 22.10 -4.18
CA GLY A 6 5.30 22.63 -3.05
C GLY A 6 4.37 21.63 -2.37
N LEU A 7 4.37 20.35 -2.78
CA LEU A 7 3.64 19.28 -2.10
C LEU A 7 4.47 18.63 -0.99
N VAL A 8 3.82 18.27 0.11
CA VAL A 8 4.37 17.50 1.21
C VAL A 8 3.46 16.30 1.53
N PRO A 9 3.98 15.24 2.20
CA PRO A 9 3.15 14.16 2.69
C PRO A 9 1.98 14.66 3.53
N ILE A 10 0.84 13.98 3.42
CA ILE A 10 -0.31 14.31 4.25
C ILE A 10 0.03 14.18 5.73
N THR A 11 -0.41 15.14 6.55
CA THR A 11 -0.16 15.16 7.98
C THR A 11 -1.37 14.66 8.77
N ARG A 12 -1.13 14.18 10.00
CA ARG A 12 -2.19 13.77 10.93
C ARG A 12 -3.17 14.91 11.22
N THR A 13 -2.67 16.12 11.46
CA THR A 13 -3.49 17.32 11.72
C THR A 13 -4.41 17.66 10.56
N PHE A 14 -3.89 17.56 9.32
CA PHE A 14 -4.72 17.76 8.14
C PHE A 14 -5.82 16.69 8.06
N LEU A 15 -5.47 15.41 8.24
CA LEU A 15 -6.43 14.31 8.23
C LEU A 15 -7.51 14.47 9.29
N ALA A 16 -7.17 14.98 10.48
CA ALA A 16 -8.15 15.26 11.51
C ALA A 16 -9.21 16.26 10.99
N SER A 17 -8.79 17.43 10.51
CA SER A 17 -9.71 18.43 9.95
C SER A 17 -10.45 17.95 8.70
N PHE A 18 -9.82 17.10 7.89
CA PHE A 18 -10.42 16.53 6.69
C PHE A 18 -11.54 15.55 7.07
N TYR A 19 -11.28 14.66 8.02
CA TYR A 19 -12.23 13.67 8.51
C TYR A 19 -13.38 14.25 9.33
N ASP A 20 -13.28 15.49 9.82
CA ASP A 20 -14.43 16.19 10.42
C ASP A 20 -15.59 16.36 9.40
N LYS A 21 -15.27 16.33 8.10
CA LYS A 21 -16.26 16.39 7.01
C LYS A 21 -16.87 15.03 6.67
N TYR A 22 -16.35 13.95 7.26
CA TYR A 22 -16.77 12.57 7.01
C TYR A 22 -17.14 11.87 8.33
N PRO A 23 -18.17 12.32 9.05
CA PRO A 23 -18.60 11.63 10.26
C PRO A 23 -19.19 10.25 9.90
N PHE A 24 -18.71 9.19 10.54
CA PHE A 24 -19.37 7.89 10.49
C PHE A 24 -20.50 7.86 11.51
N ALA A 25 -21.72 7.57 11.08
CA ALA A 25 -22.83 7.37 12.01
C ALA A 25 -22.54 6.14 12.91
N PRO A 26 -22.85 6.21 14.22
CA PRO A 26 -22.68 5.07 15.11
C PRO A 26 -23.32 3.79 14.56
N LEU A 27 -22.71 2.65 14.85
CA LEU A 27 -23.30 1.35 14.55
C LEU A 27 -24.65 1.21 15.25
N SER A 28 -25.53 0.38 14.70
CA SER A 28 -26.75 -0.02 15.40
C SER A 28 -26.43 -0.65 16.76
N ASP A 29 -27.22 -0.33 17.79
CA ASP A 29 -27.13 -0.95 19.13
C ASP A 29 -27.27 -2.49 19.05
N ASP A 30 -27.93 -2.97 17.99
CA ASP A 30 -28.05 -4.39 17.70
C ASP A 30 -26.71 -5.08 17.48
N VAL A 31 -25.66 -4.38 17.03
CA VAL A 31 -24.31 -4.97 16.89
C VAL A 31 -23.80 -5.45 18.24
N SER A 32 -23.82 -4.59 19.27
CA SER A 32 -23.38 -4.92 20.63
C SER A 32 -24.28 -5.97 21.26
N ARG A 33 -25.61 -5.77 21.17
CA ARG A 33 -26.61 -6.65 21.75
C ARG A 33 -26.53 -8.07 21.19
N LEU A 34 -26.53 -8.21 19.86
CA LEU A 34 -26.48 -9.52 19.20
C LEU A 34 -25.11 -10.17 19.35
N SER A 35 -24.01 -9.42 19.33
CA SER A 35 -22.67 -9.96 19.63
C SER A 35 -22.64 -10.61 21.01
N SER A 36 -23.19 -9.93 22.02
CA SER A 36 -23.27 -10.46 23.39
C SER A 36 -24.16 -11.70 23.48
N GLN A 37 -25.31 -11.69 22.81
CA GLN A 37 -26.22 -12.85 22.78
C GLN A 37 -25.59 -14.05 22.07
N ILE A 38 -24.97 -13.85 20.90
CA ILE A 38 -24.28 -14.90 20.14
C ILE A 38 -23.13 -15.48 20.98
N ARG A 39 -22.33 -14.62 21.63
CA ARG A 39 -21.25 -15.06 22.52
C ARG A 39 -21.79 -15.86 23.71
N SER A 40 -22.91 -15.45 24.30
CA SER A 40 -23.57 -16.19 25.38
C SER A 40 -23.99 -17.59 24.91
N ILE A 41 -24.65 -17.69 23.75
CA ILE A 41 -25.07 -18.99 23.18
C ILE A 41 -23.84 -19.88 22.93
N ALA A 42 -22.75 -19.31 22.39
CA ALA A 42 -21.50 -20.04 22.18
C ALA A 42 -20.93 -20.57 23.50
N ASN A 43 -20.98 -19.78 24.58
CA ASN A 43 -20.50 -20.19 25.89
C ASN A 43 -21.39 -21.28 26.51
N ASP A 44 -22.72 -21.20 26.33
CA ASP A 44 -23.63 -22.25 26.78
C ASP A 44 -23.30 -23.60 26.09
N LEU A 45 -22.94 -23.56 24.81
CA LEU A 45 -22.53 -24.77 24.09
C LEU A 45 -21.27 -25.43 24.68
N LEU A 46 -20.34 -24.63 25.23
CA LEU A 46 -19.14 -25.14 25.89
C LEU A 46 -19.43 -25.89 27.19
N THR A 47 -20.62 -25.69 27.79
CA THR A 47 -21.00 -26.42 29.02
C THR A 47 -21.34 -27.89 28.77
N TYR A 48 -21.72 -28.26 27.54
CA TYR A 48 -22.10 -29.63 27.20
C TYR A 48 -20.92 -30.57 27.02
N LEU A 49 -19.78 -30.06 26.52
CA LEU A 49 -18.61 -30.84 26.16
C LEU A 49 -17.34 -29.99 26.35
N PRO A 50 -16.28 -30.53 26.98
CA PRO A 50 -15.01 -29.83 27.12
C PRO A 50 -14.46 -29.34 25.77
N PRO A 51 -13.82 -28.15 25.72
CA PRO A 51 -13.28 -27.61 24.49
C PRO A 51 -12.17 -28.51 23.94
N SER A 52 -12.22 -28.79 22.64
CA SER A 52 -11.11 -29.40 21.92
C SER A 52 -9.91 -28.44 21.81
N GLN A 53 -8.77 -28.92 21.32
CA GLN A 53 -7.63 -28.04 21.00
C GLN A 53 -8.01 -26.98 19.95
N GLY A 54 -8.81 -27.35 18.94
CA GLY A 54 -9.31 -26.42 17.93
C GLY A 54 -10.29 -25.40 18.51
N ASP A 55 -11.17 -25.83 19.42
CA ASP A 55 -12.09 -24.95 20.13
C ASP A 55 -11.30 -23.90 20.92
N SER A 56 -10.25 -24.33 21.62
CA SER A 56 -9.42 -23.46 22.48
C SER A 56 -8.73 -22.34 21.70
N ILE A 57 -8.22 -22.64 20.49
CA ILE A 57 -7.58 -21.63 19.63
C ILE A 57 -8.60 -20.57 19.19
N LEU A 58 -9.78 -21.00 18.72
CA LEU A 58 -10.81 -20.07 18.24
C LEU A 58 -11.45 -19.27 19.39
N ILE A 59 -11.55 -19.85 20.58
CA ILE A 59 -11.98 -19.14 21.80
C ILE A 59 -10.96 -18.08 22.19
N GLN A 60 -9.67 -18.41 22.22
CA GLN A 60 -8.61 -17.46 22.52
C GLN A 60 -8.59 -16.30 21.51
N GLU A 61 -8.80 -16.61 20.24
CA GLU A 61 -8.95 -15.60 19.20
C GLU A 61 -10.17 -14.69 19.45
N ALA A 62 -11.31 -15.27 19.84
CA ALA A 62 -12.52 -14.53 20.19
C ALA A 62 -12.38 -13.63 21.43
N ASP A 63 -11.46 -13.97 22.33
CA ASP A 63 -11.14 -13.18 23.52
C ASP A 63 -10.02 -12.15 23.28
N SER A 64 -9.39 -12.18 22.09
CA SER A 64 -8.33 -11.25 21.71
C SER A 64 -8.90 -9.98 21.06
N GLU A 65 -8.18 -8.87 21.19
CA GLU A 65 -8.56 -7.64 20.51
C GLU A 65 -8.41 -7.78 18.98
N PRO A 66 -9.37 -7.29 18.18
CA PRO A 66 -9.24 -7.26 16.74
C PRO A 66 -8.00 -6.47 16.30
N PRO A 67 -7.39 -6.80 15.13
CA PRO A 67 -6.24 -6.06 14.63
C PRO A 67 -6.54 -4.56 14.48
N HIS A 68 -5.61 -3.73 14.98
CA HIS A 68 -5.74 -2.27 14.97
C HIS A 68 -5.65 -1.67 13.56
N LYS A 69 -4.82 -2.26 12.68
CA LYS A 69 -4.64 -1.78 11.31
C LYS A 69 -5.89 -2.06 10.47
N ILE A 70 -6.47 -1.03 9.87
CA ILE A 70 -7.71 -1.15 9.06
C ILE A 70 -7.60 -2.21 7.97
N ASP A 71 -6.49 -2.27 7.25
CA ASP A 71 -6.32 -3.25 6.17
C ASP A 71 -6.13 -4.69 6.69
N GLU A 72 -5.35 -4.87 7.76
CA GLU A 72 -5.23 -6.15 8.47
C GLU A 72 -6.59 -6.65 8.96
N ASN A 73 -7.37 -5.74 9.53
CA ASN A 73 -8.69 -6.03 10.04
C ASN A 73 -9.68 -6.40 8.92
N LEU A 74 -9.64 -5.72 7.76
CA LEU A 74 -10.43 -6.10 6.60
C LEU A 74 -10.03 -7.49 6.06
N TRP A 75 -8.75 -7.83 6.06
CA TRP A 75 -8.29 -9.20 5.75
C TRP A 75 -8.83 -10.20 6.76
N LYS A 76 -8.87 -9.86 8.05
CA LYS A 76 -9.42 -10.69 9.11
C LYS A 76 -10.92 -10.95 8.95
N ASN A 77 -11.70 -9.93 8.59
CA ASN A 77 -13.11 -10.10 8.24
C ASN A 77 -13.27 -11.08 7.07
N ARG A 78 -12.45 -10.94 6.03
CA ARG A 78 -12.49 -11.84 4.87
C ARG A 78 -12.18 -13.29 5.24
N GLU A 79 -11.17 -13.51 6.09
CA GLU A 79 -10.85 -14.83 6.66
C GLU A 79 -12.06 -15.42 7.39
N HIS A 80 -12.65 -14.69 8.33
CA HIS A 80 -13.81 -15.18 9.08
C HIS A 80 -15.04 -15.44 8.20
N ILE A 81 -15.28 -14.60 7.19
CA ILE A 81 -16.36 -14.83 6.22
C ILE A 81 -16.13 -16.13 5.44
N GLU A 82 -14.91 -16.38 4.97
CA GLU A 82 -14.61 -17.61 4.23
C GLU A 82 -14.65 -18.87 5.11
N GLU A 83 -14.19 -18.78 6.35
CA GLU A 83 -14.33 -19.84 7.35
C GLU A 83 -15.81 -20.16 7.65
N ILE A 84 -16.66 -19.14 7.77
CA ILE A 84 -18.10 -19.33 7.91
C ILE A 84 -18.68 -19.99 6.66
N LEU A 85 -18.28 -19.56 5.47
CA LEU A 85 -18.73 -20.19 4.21
C LEU A 85 -18.32 -21.65 4.12
N PHE A 86 -17.11 -21.98 4.59
CA PHE A 86 -16.64 -23.36 4.69
C PHE A 86 -17.55 -24.20 5.60
N LEU A 87 -17.89 -23.70 6.79
CA LEU A 87 -18.81 -24.36 7.73
C LEU A 87 -20.24 -24.50 7.17
N LEU A 88 -20.70 -23.50 6.41
CA LEU A 88 -22.02 -23.47 5.77
C LEU A 88 -22.09 -24.29 4.47
N GLU A 89 -20.98 -24.83 3.98
CA GLU A 89 -20.98 -25.74 2.82
C GLU A 89 -21.57 -27.09 3.22
N ARG A 90 -22.51 -27.62 2.42
CA ARG A 90 -23.31 -28.79 2.81
C ARG A 90 -22.45 -30.03 3.11
N SER A 91 -21.31 -30.17 2.44
CA SER A 91 -20.36 -31.26 2.67
C SER A 91 -19.75 -31.26 4.08
N HIS A 92 -19.72 -30.11 4.76
CA HIS A 92 -19.16 -29.94 6.10
C HIS A 92 -20.22 -29.93 7.20
N TRP A 93 -21.51 -30.08 6.86
CA TRP A 93 -22.57 -30.16 7.85
C TRP A 93 -22.52 -31.48 8.63
N PRO A 94 -23.03 -31.52 9.86
CA PRO A 94 -23.27 -32.78 10.58
C PRO A 94 -24.13 -33.73 9.74
N SER A 95 -23.84 -35.04 9.78
CA SER A 95 -24.49 -36.03 8.91
C SER A 95 -26.01 -36.04 9.03
N ALA A 96 -26.55 -35.87 10.24
CA ALA A 96 -28.00 -35.76 10.46
C ALA A 96 -28.62 -34.54 9.76
N LEU A 97 -27.92 -33.40 9.74
CA LEU A 97 -28.37 -32.19 9.04
C LEU A 97 -28.24 -32.33 7.52
N GLN A 98 -27.22 -33.02 7.02
CA GLN A 98 -27.06 -33.30 5.59
C GLN A 98 -28.21 -34.14 5.04
N GLN A 99 -28.64 -35.14 5.82
CA GLN A 99 -29.71 -36.08 5.49
C GLN A 99 -31.10 -35.49 5.71
N GLN A 100 -31.20 -34.35 6.41
CA GLN A 100 -32.46 -33.71 6.81
C GLN A 100 -33.39 -34.71 7.51
N SER A 101 -32.84 -35.43 8.49
CA SER A 101 -33.49 -36.57 9.15
C SER A 101 -34.78 -36.19 9.89
N THR A 102 -34.99 -34.91 10.19
CA THR A 102 -36.21 -34.38 10.84
C THR A 102 -36.73 -33.11 10.15
N PRO A 103 -38.01 -32.74 10.34
CA PRO A 103 -38.55 -31.47 9.84
C PRO A 103 -37.79 -30.24 10.35
N ASP A 104 -37.34 -30.26 11.62
CA ASP A 104 -36.53 -29.18 12.18
C ASP A 104 -35.15 -29.10 11.50
N ASP A 105 -34.55 -30.23 11.12
CA ASP A 105 -33.30 -30.25 10.34
C ASP A 105 -33.48 -29.66 8.93
N ALA A 106 -34.65 -29.88 8.30
CA ALA A 106 -34.97 -29.26 7.02
C ALA A 106 -35.16 -27.73 7.14
N GLU A 107 -35.77 -27.25 8.23
CA GLU A 107 -35.90 -25.82 8.52
C GLU A 107 -34.52 -25.18 8.76
N LEU A 108 -33.68 -25.80 9.58
CA LEU A 108 -32.29 -25.38 9.81
C LEU A 108 -31.48 -25.31 8.52
N ALA A 109 -31.57 -26.34 7.66
CA ALA A 109 -30.89 -26.38 6.37
C ALA A 109 -31.28 -25.20 5.48
N LYS A 110 -32.56 -24.80 5.49
CA LYS A 110 -33.04 -23.63 4.74
C LYS A 110 -32.42 -22.34 5.28
N VAL A 111 -32.41 -22.15 6.60
CA VAL A 111 -31.79 -20.97 7.24
C VAL A 111 -30.31 -20.90 6.89
N PHE A 112 -29.55 -21.98 7.07
CA PHE A 112 -28.11 -21.99 6.75
C PHE A 112 -27.82 -21.73 5.27
N GLY A 113 -28.68 -22.20 4.36
CA GLY A 113 -28.59 -21.85 2.94
C GLY A 113 -28.76 -20.33 2.68
N GLN A 114 -29.67 -19.67 3.41
CA GLN A 114 -29.86 -18.22 3.33
C GLN A 114 -28.67 -17.45 3.94
N LEU A 115 -28.14 -17.89 5.08
CA LEU A 115 -26.96 -17.30 5.69
C LEU A 115 -25.75 -17.40 4.75
N LYS A 116 -25.55 -18.56 4.11
CA LYS A 116 -24.49 -18.78 3.13
C LYS A 116 -24.56 -17.74 2.00
N HIS A 117 -25.75 -17.52 1.44
CA HIS A 117 -25.93 -16.54 0.37
C HIS A 117 -25.59 -15.11 0.83
N LYS A 118 -25.90 -14.75 2.08
CA LYS A 118 -25.55 -13.44 2.66
C LYS A 118 -24.04 -13.29 2.79
N PHE A 119 -23.34 -14.31 3.30
CA PHE A 119 -21.89 -14.31 3.40
C PHE A 119 -21.18 -14.30 2.04
N GLN A 120 -21.71 -15.00 1.04
CA GLN A 120 -21.19 -14.94 -0.33
C GLN A 120 -21.31 -13.55 -0.94
N ASN A 121 -22.43 -12.87 -0.69
CA ASN A 121 -22.64 -11.51 -1.19
C ASN A 121 -21.68 -10.51 -0.54
N ILE A 122 -21.58 -10.53 0.80
CA ILE A 122 -20.70 -9.59 1.51
C ILE A 122 -19.22 -9.86 1.22
N LEU A 123 -18.81 -11.13 1.01
CA LEU A 123 -17.47 -11.48 0.58
C LEU A 123 -17.13 -10.81 -0.77
N LYS A 124 -18.01 -10.92 -1.76
CA LYS A 124 -17.82 -10.28 -3.08
C LYS A 124 -17.71 -8.76 -2.97
N ILE A 125 -18.49 -8.14 -2.09
CA ILE A 125 -18.43 -6.70 -1.85
C ILE A 125 -17.06 -6.33 -1.26
N LEU A 126 -16.60 -7.06 -0.25
CA LEU A 126 -15.30 -6.84 0.40
C LEU A 126 -14.13 -7.05 -0.58
N GLU A 127 -14.17 -8.11 -1.39
CA GLU A 127 -13.17 -8.37 -2.44
C GLU A 127 -13.12 -7.26 -3.48
N SER A 128 -14.29 -6.82 -3.95
CA SER A 128 -14.39 -5.70 -4.89
C SER A 128 -13.84 -4.41 -4.29
N PHE A 129 -14.14 -4.14 -3.02
CA PHE A 129 -13.61 -3.00 -2.29
C PHE A 129 -12.07 -3.03 -2.23
N GLN A 130 -11.49 -4.15 -1.79
CA GLN A 130 -10.03 -4.29 -1.66
C GLN A 130 -9.32 -4.16 -3.02
N ALA A 131 -9.86 -4.78 -4.07
CA ALA A 131 -9.32 -4.69 -5.43
C ALA A 131 -9.35 -3.25 -5.96
N LYS A 132 -10.51 -2.58 -5.86
CA LYS A 132 -10.68 -1.17 -6.30
C LYS A 132 -9.77 -0.23 -5.52
N ASN A 133 -9.64 -0.42 -4.22
CA ASN A 133 -8.79 0.43 -3.40
C ASN A 133 -7.31 0.26 -3.77
N SER A 134 -6.84 -0.98 -3.95
CA SER A 134 -5.48 -1.30 -4.40
C SER A 134 -5.16 -0.68 -5.76
N GLU A 135 -6.06 -0.84 -6.73
CA GLU A 135 -5.93 -0.25 -8.06
C GLU A 135 -5.90 1.28 -7.99
N ARG A 136 -6.76 1.88 -7.16
CA ARG A 136 -6.81 3.32 -6.98
C ARG A 136 -5.52 3.88 -6.37
N VAL A 137 -5.01 3.27 -5.30
CA VAL A 137 -3.72 3.67 -4.72
C VAL A 137 -2.62 3.60 -5.78
N PHE A 138 -2.56 2.51 -6.53
CA PHE A 138 -1.57 2.37 -7.60
C PHE A 138 -1.71 3.45 -8.68
N ASN A 139 -2.93 3.70 -9.16
CA ASN A 139 -3.19 4.70 -10.19
C ASN A 139 -2.86 6.11 -9.70
N THR A 140 -3.19 6.45 -8.45
CA THR A 140 -2.80 7.71 -7.82
C THR A 140 -1.27 7.85 -7.78
N VAL A 141 -0.53 6.84 -7.33
CA VAL A 141 0.94 6.86 -7.36
C VAL A 141 1.45 7.05 -8.78
N MET A 142 0.87 6.35 -9.76
CA MET A 142 1.26 6.46 -11.16
C MET A 142 1.05 7.85 -11.78
N THR A 143 0.17 8.70 -11.23
CA THR A 143 0.01 10.10 -11.71
C THR A 143 1.26 10.97 -11.49
N TYR A 144 2.06 10.59 -10.49
CA TYR A 144 3.30 11.28 -10.10
C TYR A 144 4.56 10.61 -10.68
N MET A 145 4.43 9.42 -11.25
CA MET A 145 5.52 8.71 -11.90
C MET A 145 5.78 9.23 -13.33
N PRO A 146 7.00 9.05 -13.89
CA PRO A 146 7.26 9.34 -15.30
C PRO A 146 6.34 8.54 -16.22
N GLN A 147 5.77 9.20 -17.22
CA GLN A 147 4.85 8.59 -18.19
C GLN A 147 5.59 8.03 -19.42
N ASP A 148 6.90 7.79 -19.28
CA ASP A 148 7.74 7.20 -20.31
C ASP A 148 7.91 5.69 -20.06
N PHE A 149 8.91 5.08 -20.72
CA PHE A 149 9.20 3.65 -20.59
C PHE A 149 9.36 3.17 -19.13
N ARG A 150 9.78 4.05 -18.21
CA ARG A 150 9.96 3.73 -16.79
C ARG A 150 8.63 3.42 -16.11
N GLY A 151 7.59 4.21 -16.41
CA GLY A 151 6.24 3.95 -15.93
C GLY A 151 5.69 2.60 -16.42
N THR A 152 6.00 2.23 -17.65
CA THR A 152 5.65 0.92 -18.22
C THR A 152 6.39 -0.22 -17.53
N LEU A 153 7.69 -0.06 -17.23
CA LEU A 153 8.46 -1.06 -16.49
C LEU A 153 7.92 -1.30 -15.08
N ILE A 154 7.52 -0.25 -14.36
CA ILE A 154 6.91 -0.37 -13.02
C ILE A 154 5.60 -1.15 -13.08
N ARG A 155 4.75 -0.87 -14.08
CA ARG A 155 3.50 -1.63 -14.30
C ARG A 155 3.80 -3.12 -14.56
N GLN A 156 4.74 -3.41 -15.45
CA GLN A 156 5.13 -4.79 -15.76
C GLN A 156 5.73 -5.51 -14.55
N GLN A 157 6.55 -4.83 -13.76
CA GLN A 157 7.13 -5.38 -12.53
C GLN A 157 6.05 -5.69 -11.50
N ARG A 158 5.08 -4.78 -11.30
CA ARG A 158 3.92 -5.03 -10.44
C ARG A 158 3.16 -6.25 -10.92
N ASP A 159 2.79 -6.30 -12.19
CA ASP A 159 1.97 -7.40 -12.72
C ASP A 159 2.69 -8.75 -12.62
N ARG A 160 4.01 -8.79 -12.85
CA ARG A 160 4.83 -9.98 -12.63
C ARG A 160 4.87 -10.37 -11.14
N SER A 161 5.08 -9.41 -10.25
CA SER A 161 5.09 -9.65 -8.81
C SER A 161 3.74 -10.16 -8.30
N GLU A 162 2.62 -9.61 -8.76
CA GLU A 162 1.29 -10.07 -8.35
C GLU A 162 1.02 -11.49 -8.88
N ARG A 163 1.40 -11.80 -10.13
CA ARG A 163 1.30 -13.16 -10.67
C ARG A 163 2.09 -14.18 -9.85
N ASN A 164 3.33 -13.85 -9.48
CA ASN A 164 4.15 -14.77 -8.67
C ASN A 164 3.54 -15.01 -7.28
N LYS A 165 3.01 -13.96 -6.65
CA LYS A 165 2.34 -14.06 -5.34
C LYS A 165 1.05 -14.87 -5.40
N LEU A 166 0.27 -14.70 -6.47
CA LEU A 166 -0.92 -15.52 -6.74
C LEU A 166 -0.54 -16.99 -6.94
N ALA A 167 0.53 -17.29 -7.68
CA ALA A 167 1.02 -18.65 -7.86
C ALA A 167 1.46 -19.30 -6.54
N GLU A 168 2.07 -18.55 -5.61
CA GLU A 168 2.41 -19.03 -4.27
C GLU A 168 1.16 -19.39 -3.45
N VAL A 169 0.12 -18.54 -3.53
CA VAL A 169 -1.17 -18.80 -2.88
C VAL A 169 -1.85 -20.03 -3.50
N GLU A 170 -1.87 -20.15 -4.82
CA GLU A 170 -2.43 -21.32 -5.52
C GLU A 170 -1.66 -22.60 -5.16
N ALA A 171 -0.34 -22.55 -5.09
CA ALA A 171 0.48 -23.68 -4.67
C ALA A 171 0.15 -24.13 -3.24
N LEU A 172 0.00 -23.18 -2.31
CA LEU A 172 -0.41 -23.47 -0.93
C LEU A 172 -1.79 -24.14 -0.88
N VAL A 173 -2.78 -23.59 -1.57
CA VAL A 173 -4.13 -24.16 -1.63
C VAL A 173 -4.11 -25.56 -2.26
N ASN A 174 -3.40 -25.74 -3.37
CA ASN A 174 -3.27 -27.04 -4.05
C ASN A 174 -2.54 -28.09 -3.20
N SER A 175 -1.66 -27.66 -2.29
CA SER A 175 -0.99 -28.53 -1.32
C SER A 175 -1.84 -28.89 -0.10
N GLY A 176 -3.08 -28.39 -0.03
CA GLY A 176 -4.00 -28.64 1.09
C GLY A 176 -3.88 -27.64 2.24
N GLY A 177 -3.28 -26.47 2.00
CA GLY A 177 -3.21 -25.40 3.00
C GLY A 177 -4.61 -24.94 3.44
N SER A 178 -4.75 -24.63 4.73
CA SER A 178 -6.01 -24.17 5.30
C SER A 178 -6.35 -22.75 4.84
N ILE A 179 -7.60 -22.34 5.08
CA ILE A 179 -8.02 -20.94 4.86
C ILE A 179 -7.13 -20.01 5.69
N HIS A 180 -6.89 -20.35 6.96
CA HIS A 180 -5.96 -19.62 7.82
C HIS A 180 -4.55 -19.49 7.21
N ASP A 181 -3.96 -20.58 6.71
CA ASP A 181 -2.61 -20.56 6.10
C ASP A 181 -2.55 -19.59 4.92
N ARG A 182 -3.61 -19.59 4.08
CA ARG A 182 -3.72 -18.66 2.95
C ARG A 182 -3.76 -17.21 3.41
N TYR A 183 -4.53 -16.88 4.44
CA TYR A 183 -4.60 -15.51 4.96
C TYR A 183 -3.32 -15.08 5.66
N ALA A 184 -2.65 -15.99 6.38
CA ALA A 184 -1.32 -15.77 6.93
C ALA A 184 -0.28 -15.46 5.84
N LEU A 185 -0.32 -16.20 4.72
CA LEU A 185 0.54 -15.95 3.57
C LEU A 185 0.26 -14.59 2.91
N LEU A 186 -1.02 -14.26 2.66
CA LEU A 186 -1.41 -12.96 2.09
C LEU A 186 -0.95 -11.80 2.97
N TRP A 187 -1.08 -11.93 4.29
CA TRP A 187 -0.60 -10.93 5.23
C TRP A 187 0.92 -10.81 5.23
N LYS A 188 1.64 -11.95 5.22
CA LYS A 188 3.10 -11.98 5.09
C LYS A 188 3.55 -11.26 3.82
N GLN A 189 2.94 -11.55 2.67
CA GLN A 189 3.23 -10.88 1.40
C GLN A 189 2.95 -9.37 1.47
N GLN A 190 1.90 -8.95 2.17
CA GLN A 190 1.57 -7.52 2.37
C GLN A 190 2.60 -6.82 3.26
N MET A 191 3.04 -7.46 4.34
CA MET A 191 4.06 -6.92 5.24
C MET A 191 5.44 -6.86 4.57
N GLU A 192 5.77 -7.81 3.71
CA GLU A 192 7.00 -7.77 2.93
C GLU A 192 7.01 -6.60 1.94
N ARG A 193 5.88 -6.33 1.25
CA ARG A 193 5.73 -5.12 0.41
C ARG A 193 6.00 -3.86 1.22
N ARG A 194 5.38 -3.76 2.41
CA ARG A 194 5.55 -2.60 3.31
C ARG A 194 6.99 -2.45 3.77
N ARG A 195 7.68 -3.55 4.11
CA ARG A 195 9.09 -3.54 4.51
C ARG A 195 10.00 -3.08 3.36
N GLN A 196 9.79 -3.61 2.15
CA GLN A 196 10.55 -3.20 0.95
C GLN A 196 10.33 -1.72 0.64
N LEU A 197 9.09 -1.23 0.72
CA LEU A 197 8.76 0.19 0.56
C LEU A 197 9.41 1.06 1.66
N ALA A 198 9.34 0.65 2.92
CA ALA A 198 9.99 1.36 4.01
C ALA A 198 11.51 1.45 3.80
N GLN A 199 12.15 0.35 3.37
CA GLN A 199 13.58 0.33 3.03
C GLN A 199 13.93 1.29 1.88
N LEU A 200 13.05 1.39 0.86
CA LEU A 200 13.18 2.38 -0.21
C LEU A 200 13.04 3.83 0.32
N GLY A 201 12.11 4.07 1.23
CA GLY A 201 11.90 5.40 1.85
C GLY A 201 12.99 5.80 2.86
N SER A 202 13.60 4.82 3.52
CA SER A 202 14.71 5.00 4.48
C SER A 202 16.08 4.91 3.83
N ALA A 203 16.16 4.56 2.54
CA ALA A 203 17.41 4.52 1.81
C ALA A 203 18.10 5.89 1.91
N THR A 204 19.39 5.88 2.24
CA THR A 204 20.23 7.08 2.28
C THR A 204 21.36 6.93 1.26
N GLY A 205 21.93 8.06 0.81
CA GLY A 205 23.04 8.06 -0.14
C GLY A 205 22.67 7.55 -1.55
N VAL A 206 23.57 6.78 -2.15
CA VAL A 206 23.58 6.41 -3.58
C VAL A 206 22.32 5.67 -4.04
N TYR A 207 21.68 4.86 -3.18
CA TYR A 207 20.47 4.11 -3.52
C TYR A 207 19.21 5.00 -3.59
N LYS A 208 19.09 6.00 -2.69
CA LYS A 208 18.03 7.03 -2.77
C LYS A 208 18.20 7.89 -4.02
N THR A 209 19.44 8.22 -4.33
CA THR A 209 19.83 8.91 -5.58
C THR A 209 19.47 8.05 -6.80
N LEU A 210 19.82 6.76 -6.83
CA LEU A 210 19.43 5.83 -7.90
C LEU A 210 17.90 5.77 -8.10
N VAL A 211 17.10 5.60 -7.05
CA VAL A 211 15.62 5.53 -7.16
C VAL A 211 15.02 6.87 -7.61
N LYS A 212 15.52 7.99 -7.08
CA LYS A 212 15.07 9.34 -7.46
C LYS A 212 15.44 9.69 -8.92
N TYR A 213 16.63 9.31 -9.38
CA TYR A 213 17.18 9.72 -10.67
C TYR A 213 16.95 8.71 -11.81
N LEU A 214 17.09 7.39 -11.59
CA LEU A 214 16.78 6.38 -12.61
C LEU A 214 15.28 6.23 -12.83
N VAL A 215 14.49 6.19 -11.77
CA VAL A 215 13.05 5.90 -11.84
C VAL A 215 12.20 7.18 -11.88
N GLY A 216 12.80 8.34 -11.58
CA GLY A 216 12.11 9.64 -11.60
C GLY A 216 11.04 9.76 -10.52
N VAL A 217 11.18 9.03 -9.39
CA VAL A 217 10.22 9.04 -8.28
C VAL A 217 10.33 10.39 -7.55
N PRO A 218 9.25 11.19 -7.47
CA PRO A 218 9.23 12.43 -6.70
C PRO A 218 9.61 12.23 -5.23
N GLN A 219 10.39 13.17 -4.66
CA GLN A 219 10.83 13.09 -3.26
C GLN A 219 9.66 13.00 -2.28
N VAL A 220 8.56 13.70 -2.56
CA VAL A 220 7.33 13.69 -1.75
C VAL A 220 6.71 12.29 -1.62
N LEU A 221 6.82 11.44 -2.66
CA LEU A 221 6.37 10.04 -2.62
C LEU A 221 7.25 9.20 -1.69
N LEU A 222 8.57 9.40 -1.72
CA LEU A 222 9.50 8.72 -0.83
C LEU A 222 9.27 9.11 0.64
N ASP A 223 9.03 10.40 0.88
CA ASP A 223 8.74 10.92 2.23
C ASP A 223 7.41 10.38 2.76
N PHE A 224 6.39 10.26 1.90
CA PHE A 224 5.11 9.62 2.24
C PHE A 224 5.27 8.13 2.58
N ILE A 225 6.02 7.39 1.77
CA ILE A 225 6.29 5.96 2.02
C ILE A 225 7.00 5.75 3.36
N ARG A 226 7.91 6.66 3.75
CA ARG A 226 8.58 6.60 5.04
C ARG A 226 7.60 6.74 6.22
N GLN A 227 6.55 7.55 6.07
CA GLN A 227 5.58 7.85 7.12
C GLN A 227 4.37 6.90 7.14
N ILE A 228 4.11 6.14 6.07
CA ILE A 228 2.89 5.32 5.94
C ILE A 228 2.86 4.12 6.92
N ASN A 229 4.02 3.64 7.34
CA ASN A 229 4.16 2.52 8.28
C ASN A 229 4.48 2.99 9.71
N ASP A 230 4.56 4.30 9.95
CA ASP A 230 4.73 4.84 11.29
C ASP A 230 3.45 4.55 12.10
N ASP A 231 3.60 3.93 13.27
CA ASP A 231 2.47 3.59 14.13
C ASP A 231 1.83 4.86 14.74
N ASP A 232 2.57 5.98 14.81
CA ASP A 232 2.05 7.31 15.15
C ASP A 232 1.84 8.21 13.92
N GLY A 233 1.93 7.62 12.72
CA GLY A 233 1.85 8.31 11.45
C GLY A 233 0.48 8.92 11.15
N PRO A 234 0.35 9.62 10.01
CA PRO A 234 -0.91 10.24 9.59
C PRO A 234 -2.09 9.27 9.56
N MET A 235 -1.84 8.00 9.24
CA MET A 235 -2.85 6.96 9.18
C MET A 235 -3.43 6.56 10.55
N GLU A 236 -2.78 6.93 11.67
CA GLU A 236 -3.32 6.68 13.01
C GLU A 236 -4.61 7.48 13.26
N GLU A 237 -4.74 8.68 12.69
CA GLU A 237 -5.99 9.45 12.76
C GLU A 237 -7.18 8.67 12.17
N GLN A 238 -6.91 7.95 11.08
CA GLN A 238 -7.91 7.11 10.46
C GLN A 238 -8.32 5.95 11.37
N ARG A 239 -7.35 5.29 12.00
CA ARG A 239 -7.58 4.16 12.92
C ARG A 239 -8.37 4.61 14.13
N GLN A 240 -8.02 5.75 14.73
CA GLN A 240 -8.74 6.28 15.87
C GLN A 240 -10.20 6.61 15.56
N ARG A 241 -10.49 7.18 14.39
CA ARG A 241 -11.86 7.59 14.01
C ARG A 241 -12.73 6.45 13.51
N TYR A 242 -12.20 5.58 12.66
CA TYR A 242 -12.99 4.59 11.93
C TYR A 242 -12.65 3.14 12.30
N GLY A 243 -11.61 2.93 13.11
CA GLY A 243 -11.25 1.63 13.66
C GLY A 243 -12.32 1.05 14.59
N PRO A 244 -12.81 1.77 15.63
CA PRO A 244 -13.71 1.20 16.63
C PRO A 244 -14.99 0.55 16.04
N PRO A 245 -15.68 1.17 15.05
CA PRO A 245 -16.78 0.49 14.37
C PRO A 245 -16.35 -0.80 13.66
N LEU A 246 -15.23 -0.77 12.94
CA LEU A 246 -14.71 -1.94 12.23
C LEU A 246 -14.29 -3.07 13.20
N TYR A 247 -13.65 -2.74 14.32
CA TYR A 247 -13.27 -3.71 15.34
C TYR A 247 -14.50 -4.41 15.91
N SER A 248 -15.55 -3.64 16.22
CA SER A 248 -16.83 -4.19 16.71
C SER A 248 -17.46 -5.17 15.72
N LEU A 249 -17.46 -4.83 14.42
CA LEU A 249 -17.96 -5.71 13.36
C LEU A 249 -17.11 -6.97 13.19
N THR A 250 -15.80 -6.86 13.39
CA THR A 250 -14.86 -7.99 13.34
C THR A 250 -15.11 -8.98 14.46
N SER A 251 -15.28 -8.48 15.69
CA SER A 251 -15.67 -9.30 16.83
C SER A 251 -17.02 -9.98 16.58
N MET A 252 -18.00 -9.27 16.02
CA MET A 252 -19.30 -9.84 15.70
C MET A 252 -19.21 -11.02 14.72
N VAL A 253 -18.47 -10.89 13.61
CA VAL A 253 -18.31 -11.99 12.64
C VAL A 253 -17.52 -13.16 13.22
N LEU A 254 -16.52 -12.88 14.07
CA LEU A 254 -15.79 -13.91 14.80
C LEU A 254 -16.71 -14.67 15.77
N PHE A 255 -17.60 -14.00 16.49
CA PHE A 255 -18.58 -14.67 17.35
C PHE A 255 -19.58 -15.51 16.55
N ILE A 256 -20.00 -15.04 15.36
CA ILE A 256 -20.82 -15.85 14.44
C ILE A 256 -20.07 -17.11 14.01
N ARG A 257 -18.80 -16.99 13.61
CA ARG A 257 -17.93 -18.13 13.25
C ARG A 257 -17.82 -19.10 14.41
N LEU A 258 -17.52 -18.60 15.61
CA LEU A 258 -17.36 -19.42 16.81
C LEU A 258 -18.65 -20.18 17.15
N LEU A 259 -19.81 -19.51 17.11
CA LEU A 259 -21.10 -20.15 17.36
C LEU A 259 -21.35 -21.29 16.37
N LEU A 260 -21.15 -21.05 15.07
CA LEU A 260 -21.33 -22.09 14.04
C LEU A 260 -20.37 -23.27 14.24
N PHE A 261 -19.10 -22.97 14.52
CA PHE A 261 -18.06 -23.98 14.75
C PHE A 261 -18.41 -24.88 15.93
N LEU A 262 -18.76 -24.29 17.08
CA LEU A 262 -19.14 -25.03 18.28
C LEU A 262 -20.44 -25.81 18.10
N ALA A 263 -21.43 -25.23 17.40
CA ALA A 263 -22.69 -25.90 17.11
C ALA A 263 -22.50 -27.14 16.24
N TRP A 264 -21.57 -27.11 15.28
CA TRP A 264 -21.26 -28.29 14.45
C TRP A 264 -20.59 -29.39 15.27
N GLY A 265 -19.57 -29.03 16.06
CA GLY A 265 -18.84 -30.00 16.89
C GLY A 265 -19.70 -30.67 17.97
N ARG A 266 -20.85 -30.07 18.31
CA ARG A 266 -21.75 -30.53 19.39
C ARG A 266 -23.16 -30.87 18.90
N PHE A 267 -23.35 -31.00 17.59
CA PHE A 267 -24.68 -31.12 16.99
C PHE A 267 -25.50 -32.30 17.54
N GLU A 268 -24.84 -33.43 17.80
CA GLU A 268 -25.48 -34.64 18.35
C GLU A 268 -25.87 -34.51 19.84
N VAL A 269 -25.21 -33.61 20.58
CA VAL A 269 -25.42 -33.42 22.02
C VAL A 269 -26.41 -32.28 22.30
N GLY A 270 -26.40 -31.24 21.48
CA GLY A 270 -27.27 -30.09 21.63
C GLY A 270 -27.42 -29.31 20.35
N LYS A 271 -28.60 -29.44 19.70
CA LYS A 271 -28.96 -28.63 18.54
C LYS A 271 -29.33 -27.20 18.97
N LEU A 272 -29.06 -26.23 18.11
CA LEU A 272 -29.58 -24.88 18.30
C LEU A 272 -31.11 -24.90 18.25
N ASN A 273 -31.74 -24.33 19.27
CA ASN A 273 -33.20 -24.17 19.29
C ASN A 273 -33.65 -23.01 18.38
N LYS A 274 -34.96 -22.91 18.12
CA LYS A 274 -35.52 -21.91 17.19
C LYS A 274 -35.17 -20.47 17.58
N GLN A 275 -35.14 -20.14 18.87
CA GLN A 275 -34.75 -18.82 19.35
C GLN A 275 -33.27 -18.53 19.10
N GLN A 276 -32.38 -19.49 19.36
CA GLN A 276 -30.94 -19.34 19.11
C GLN A 276 -30.64 -19.18 17.61
N VAL A 277 -31.35 -19.92 16.75
CA VAL A 277 -31.26 -19.79 15.29
C VAL A 277 -31.74 -18.41 14.83
N ALA A 278 -32.84 -17.90 15.38
CA ALA A 278 -33.33 -16.57 15.07
C ALA A 278 -32.35 -15.47 15.48
N VAL A 279 -31.67 -15.60 16.64
CA VAL A 279 -30.61 -14.68 17.06
C VAL A 279 -29.44 -14.71 16.08
N LEU A 280 -29.00 -15.90 15.66
CA LEU A 280 -27.94 -16.04 14.67
C LEU A 280 -28.33 -15.40 13.34
N GLU A 281 -29.55 -15.65 12.85
CA GLU A 281 -30.05 -15.06 11.61
C GLU A 281 -30.10 -13.53 11.68
N GLN A 282 -30.63 -12.98 12.77
CA GLN A 282 -30.65 -11.54 13.00
C GLN A 282 -29.21 -10.98 13.08
N GLY A 283 -28.30 -11.68 13.76
CA GLY A 283 -26.89 -11.31 13.84
C GLY A 283 -26.22 -11.21 12.47
N VAL A 284 -26.38 -12.23 11.62
CA VAL A 284 -25.84 -12.22 10.26
C VAL A 284 -26.45 -11.08 9.43
N ASN A 285 -27.75 -10.83 9.57
CA ASN A 285 -28.41 -9.71 8.88
C ASN A 285 -27.81 -8.36 9.30
N VAL A 286 -27.68 -8.12 10.60
CA VAL A 286 -27.11 -6.87 11.13
C VAL A 286 -25.65 -6.72 10.72
N TYR A 287 -24.83 -7.77 10.86
CA TYR A 287 -23.43 -7.75 10.45
C TYR A 287 -23.29 -7.38 8.97
N THR A 288 -24.01 -8.06 8.08
CA THR A 288 -23.88 -7.83 6.63
C THR A 288 -24.31 -6.42 6.22
N ILE A 289 -25.39 -5.90 6.81
CA ILE A 289 -25.87 -4.52 6.55
C ILE A 289 -24.87 -3.48 7.07
N GLU A 290 -24.42 -3.61 8.31
CA GLU A 290 -23.52 -2.65 8.95
C GLU A 290 -22.10 -2.69 8.34
N PHE A 291 -21.61 -3.87 8.00
CA PHE A 291 -20.32 -4.02 7.33
C PHE A 291 -20.35 -3.47 5.91
N GLU A 292 -21.42 -3.71 5.14
CA GLU A 292 -21.57 -3.06 3.84
C GLU A 292 -21.65 -1.53 3.96
N ARG A 293 -22.39 -1.02 4.95
CA ARG A 293 -22.48 0.42 5.25
C ARG A 293 -21.10 1.00 5.56
N PHE A 294 -20.31 0.30 6.38
CA PHE A 294 -18.94 0.68 6.69
C PHE A 294 -18.05 0.70 5.45
N LEU A 295 -18.09 -0.36 4.62
CA LEU A 295 -17.29 -0.45 3.39
C LEU A 295 -17.62 0.67 2.40
N ARG A 296 -18.91 1.00 2.23
CA ARG A 296 -19.34 2.12 1.38
C ARG A 296 -18.80 3.45 1.90
N PHE A 297 -18.96 3.71 3.20
CA PHE A 297 -18.45 4.92 3.83
C PHE A 297 -16.93 5.05 3.69
N ILE A 298 -16.17 4.04 4.09
CA ILE A 298 -14.71 4.13 4.06
C ILE A 298 -14.18 4.19 2.61
N SER A 299 -14.90 3.61 1.66
CA SER A 299 -14.61 3.77 0.23
C SER A 299 -14.74 5.23 -0.20
N GLU A 300 -15.75 5.95 0.27
CA GLU A 300 -15.93 7.38 -0.02
C GLU A 300 -14.85 8.23 0.66
N VAL A 301 -14.51 7.93 1.91
CA VAL A 301 -13.41 8.60 2.62
C VAL A 301 -12.10 8.42 1.86
N PHE A 302 -11.78 7.17 1.48
CA PHE A 302 -10.60 6.90 0.68
C PHE A 302 -10.69 7.63 -0.66
N ALA A 303 -11.85 7.62 -1.34
CA ALA A 303 -12.09 8.27 -2.64
C ALA A 303 -11.70 9.75 -2.66
N ASN A 304 -11.80 10.42 -1.52
CA ASN A 304 -11.60 11.86 -1.41
C ASN A 304 -10.37 12.26 -0.58
N SER A 305 -9.77 11.35 0.20
CA SER A 305 -8.59 11.65 1.00
C SER A 305 -7.38 11.93 0.09
N PRO A 306 -6.73 13.10 0.21
CA PRO A 306 -5.52 13.37 -0.55
C PRO A 306 -4.34 12.53 -0.03
N PHE A 307 -3.36 12.25 -0.91
CA PHE A 307 -2.08 11.63 -0.52
C PHE A 307 -1.05 12.69 -0.14
N PHE A 308 -1.15 13.87 -0.75
CA PHE A 308 -0.26 15.01 -0.57
C PHE A 308 -1.07 16.29 -0.33
N ILE A 309 -0.49 17.20 0.44
CA ILE A 309 -1.04 18.52 0.72
C ILE A 309 0.00 19.59 0.39
N SER A 310 -0.40 20.85 0.22
CA SER A 310 0.58 21.91 0.02
C SER A 310 1.38 22.18 1.31
N ALA A 311 2.64 22.59 1.16
CA ALA A 311 3.49 22.96 2.29
C ALA A 311 2.88 24.07 3.16
N GLU A 312 2.15 25.00 2.54
CA GLU A 312 1.39 26.06 3.24
C GLU A 312 0.30 25.48 4.14
N VAL A 313 -0.49 24.53 3.63
CA VAL A 313 -1.57 23.86 4.37
C VAL A 313 -1.00 22.96 5.48
N ALA A 314 0.20 22.40 5.28
CA ALA A 314 0.90 21.62 6.30
C ALA A 314 1.51 22.49 7.42
N GLY A 315 1.43 23.82 7.34
CA GLY A 315 2.09 24.73 8.28
C GLY A 315 3.63 24.77 8.12
N ALA A 316 4.16 24.17 7.05
CA ALA A 316 5.58 24.05 6.78
C ALA A 316 6.11 25.27 6.01
N ILE A 317 6.02 26.45 6.61
CA ILE A 317 6.59 27.68 6.04
C ILE A 317 8.14 27.59 5.95
N GLU A 318 8.77 26.69 6.70
CA GLU A 318 10.23 26.56 6.76
C GLU A 318 10.84 25.53 5.78
N ALA A 319 10.04 24.77 5.03
CA ALA A 319 10.57 23.70 4.15
C ALA A 319 11.13 24.20 2.79
N ARG A 320 11.52 25.48 2.68
CA ARG A 320 12.12 26.04 1.45
C ARG A 320 13.59 25.65 1.21
N LYS A 321 14.21 24.84 2.06
CA LYS A 321 15.60 24.38 1.84
C LYS A 321 15.64 22.89 1.52
N ASN A 322 15.32 22.55 0.27
CA ASN A 322 15.76 21.30 -0.32
C ASN A 322 17.23 21.52 -0.74
N ASP A 323 18.15 21.15 0.16
CA ASP A 323 19.56 21.60 0.26
C ASP A 323 20.53 20.96 -0.77
N ASP A 324 20.03 20.46 -1.90
CA ASP A 324 20.83 19.74 -2.89
C ASP A 324 21.15 20.55 -4.16
N PHE A 325 20.40 21.63 -4.43
CA PHE A 325 20.61 22.45 -5.61
C PHE A 325 21.61 23.55 -5.33
N LYS A 326 22.63 23.65 -6.19
CA LYS A 326 23.59 24.75 -6.17
C LYS A 326 23.03 25.88 -7.01
N GLU A 327 23.23 27.12 -6.55
CA GLU A 327 22.93 28.30 -7.34
C GLU A 327 24.21 28.98 -7.78
N ILE A 328 24.28 29.33 -9.07
CA ILE A 328 25.39 30.06 -9.65
C ILE A 328 24.89 31.16 -10.57
N THR A 329 25.58 32.28 -10.57
CA THR A 329 25.34 33.36 -11.54
C THR A 329 26.35 33.22 -12.68
N VAL A 330 25.87 33.04 -13.91
CA VAL A 330 26.68 33.07 -15.12
C VAL A 330 26.59 34.47 -15.75
N PRO A 331 27.67 35.25 -15.75
CA PRO A 331 27.67 36.60 -16.33
C PRO A 331 27.37 36.59 -17.83
N ALA A 332 26.95 37.75 -18.37
CA ALA A 332 26.86 37.96 -19.81
C ALA A 332 28.24 37.72 -20.47
N GLY A 333 28.27 37.03 -21.61
CA GLY A 333 29.52 36.75 -22.34
C GLY A 333 30.38 35.64 -21.72
N LYS A 334 29.88 34.86 -20.75
CA LYS A 334 30.65 33.83 -20.03
C LYS A 334 30.00 32.46 -20.05
N THR A 335 30.80 31.43 -19.76
CA THR A 335 30.36 30.05 -19.55
C THR A 335 30.60 29.63 -18.10
N PHE A 336 29.87 28.62 -17.66
CA PHE A 336 30.07 27.93 -16.39
C PHE A 336 30.15 26.43 -16.66
N GLU A 337 31.12 25.75 -16.04
CA GLU A 337 31.40 24.34 -16.30
C GLU A 337 31.41 23.54 -14.99
N VAL A 338 30.86 22.33 -15.04
CA VAL A 338 31.01 21.32 -13.99
C VAL A 338 31.74 20.13 -14.60
N SER A 339 32.89 19.77 -14.04
CA SER A 339 33.67 18.61 -14.45
C SER A 339 33.40 17.44 -13.51
N LEU A 340 33.18 16.25 -14.09
CA LEU A 340 32.96 14.99 -13.39
C LEU A 340 34.02 13.98 -13.82
N SER A 341 34.67 13.33 -12.85
CA SER A 341 35.52 12.17 -13.11
C SER A 341 34.66 10.91 -13.06
N VAL A 342 34.70 10.10 -14.11
CA VAL A 342 34.00 8.82 -14.21
C VAL A 342 35.01 7.70 -14.19
N ASP A 343 35.01 6.91 -13.12
CA ASP A 343 36.02 5.85 -12.91
C ASP A 343 35.65 4.53 -13.62
N MET A 344 34.36 4.32 -13.92
CA MET A 344 33.85 3.08 -14.51
C MET A 344 32.90 3.34 -15.69
N ILE A 345 33.02 2.54 -16.74
CA ILE A 345 32.00 2.47 -17.80
C ILE A 345 30.65 2.03 -17.22
N ASN A 346 29.56 2.39 -17.87
CA ASN A 346 28.18 2.20 -17.41
C ASN A 346 27.79 2.98 -16.14
N SER A 347 28.58 3.98 -15.75
CA SER A 347 28.14 5.00 -14.79
C SER A 347 27.03 5.85 -15.40
N TYR A 348 26.19 6.47 -14.58
CA TYR A 348 25.16 7.42 -15.03
C TYR A 348 25.53 8.84 -14.65
N ILE A 349 25.59 9.72 -15.64
CA ILE A 349 25.64 11.17 -15.39
C ILE A 349 24.24 11.72 -15.55
N ALA A 350 23.79 12.48 -14.55
CA ALA A 350 22.48 13.13 -14.54
C ALA A 350 22.60 14.60 -14.19
N TRP A 351 21.73 15.42 -14.80
CA TRP A 351 21.60 16.83 -14.50
C TRP A 351 20.14 17.24 -14.36
N ASP A 352 19.94 18.29 -13.59
CA ASP A 352 18.70 19.04 -13.47
C ASP A 352 19.08 20.50 -13.29
N PHE A 353 18.57 21.38 -14.16
CA PHE A 353 18.74 22.81 -13.96
C PHE A 353 17.54 23.62 -14.42
N SER A 354 17.38 24.77 -13.78
CA SER A 354 16.42 25.79 -14.17
C SER A 354 16.99 27.19 -13.96
N LEU A 355 16.48 28.16 -14.72
CA LEU A 355 16.80 29.56 -14.52
C LEU A 355 15.95 30.17 -13.40
N VAL A 356 16.62 30.83 -12.45
CA VAL A 356 15.98 31.52 -11.33
C VAL A 356 15.88 33.00 -11.65
N GLN A 357 14.86 33.42 -12.41
CA GLN A 357 14.54 34.82 -12.64
C GLN A 357 13.12 34.97 -13.24
N GLY A 358 12.35 35.95 -12.74
CA GLY A 358 10.92 36.10 -13.08
C GLY A 358 10.61 36.72 -14.44
N LYS A 359 9.36 36.50 -14.91
CA LYS A 359 8.57 37.12 -16.02
C LYS A 359 9.23 37.43 -17.38
N VAL A 360 10.51 37.17 -17.59
CA VAL A 360 11.18 37.31 -18.89
C VAL A 360 11.58 35.92 -19.37
N ASN A 361 11.19 35.54 -20.59
CA ASN A 361 11.62 34.30 -21.24
C ASN A 361 13.13 34.38 -21.49
N LEU A 362 13.91 33.91 -20.52
CA LEU A 362 15.36 33.81 -20.58
C LEU A 362 15.71 32.35 -20.76
N ASP A 363 16.72 32.10 -21.59
CA ASP A 363 17.31 30.79 -21.81
C ASP A 363 18.82 30.80 -21.50
N ILE A 364 19.43 29.62 -21.50
CA ILE A 364 20.87 29.39 -21.38
C ILE A 364 21.28 28.30 -22.36
N GLY A 365 22.46 28.44 -22.98
CA GLY A 365 23.04 27.37 -23.78
C GLY A 365 23.48 26.24 -22.87
N PHE A 366 23.23 24.99 -23.27
CA PHE A 366 23.66 23.82 -22.51
C PHE A 366 24.21 22.73 -23.44
N SER A 367 25.34 22.15 -23.06
CA SER A 367 25.96 21.00 -23.75
C SER A 367 26.72 20.11 -22.77
N VAL A 368 27.02 18.89 -23.22
CA VAL A 368 27.86 17.94 -22.47
C VAL A 368 28.97 17.41 -23.36
N GLU A 369 30.20 17.47 -22.86
CA GLU A 369 31.41 16.99 -23.54
C GLU A 369 32.11 15.92 -22.71
N TYR A 370 32.75 14.98 -23.37
CA TYR A 370 33.70 14.04 -22.79
C TYR A 370 35.11 14.43 -23.24
N ALA A 371 36.07 14.43 -22.33
CA ALA A 371 37.49 14.58 -22.63
C ALA A 371 38.20 13.27 -22.27
N ASP A 372 38.88 12.69 -23.25
CA ASP A 372 39.70 11.50 -23.03
C ASP A 372 41.01 11.85 -22.29
N PRO A 373 41.79 10.84 -21.83
CA PRO A 373 43.07 11.09 -21.16
C PRO A 373 44.11 11.84 -21.99
N SER A 374 43.94 11.90 -23.32
CA SER A 374 44.80 12.67 -24.23
C SER A 374 44.30 14.10 -24.48
N GLY A 375 43.15 14.47 -23.90
CA GLY A 375 42.53 15.79 -24.02
C GLY A 375 41.64 15.96 -25.26
N VAL A 376 41.41 14.90 -26.04
CA VAL A 376 40.51 14.94 -27.19
C VAL A 376 39.07 14.99 -26.69
N LYS A 377 38.31 15.96 -27.22
CA LYS A 377 36.93 16.22 -26.84
C LYS A 377 35.94 15.53 -27.77
N THR A 378 35.01 14.80 -27.18
CA THR A 378 33.87 14.19 -27.86
C THR A 378 32.58 14.81 -27.34
N LEU A 379 31.72 15.29 -28.25
CA LEU A 379 30.43 15.87 -27.89
C LEU A 379 29.44 14.75 -27.53
N ILE A 380 28.89 14.78 -26.33
CA ILE A 380 27.92 13.80 -25.83
C ILE A 380 26.49 14.32 -26.01
N LEU A 381 26.24 15.56 -25.57
CA LEU A 381 24.98 16.25 -25.78
C LEU A 381 25.25 17.54 -26.58
N PRO A 382 24.61 17.71 -27.76
CA PRO A 382 24.83 18.88 -28.58
C PRO A 382 24.29 20.15 -27.92
N TYR A 383 24.93 21.27 -28.25
CA TYR A 383 24.52 22.59 -27.78
C TYR A 383 23.08 22.91 -28.19
N LYS A 384 22.27 23.30 -27.21
CA LYS A 384 20.93 23.84 -27.42
C LYS A 384 20.58 24.85 -26.32
N ARG A 385 19.61 25.74 -26.59
CA ARG A 385 19.13 26.75 -25.63
C ARG A 385 17.91 26.24 -24.86
N TYR A 386 17.95 26.39 -23.53
CA TYR A 386 16.95 25.87 -22.60
C TYR A 386 16.58 26.91 -21.55
N GLU A 387 15.31 26.96 -21.14
CA GLU A 387 14.88 27.69 -19.94
C GLU A 387 15.08 26.84 -18.67
N SER A 388 14.83 25.54 -18.82
CA SER A 388 15.15 24.46 -17.88
C SER A 388 15.36 23.19 -18.67
N ASP A 389 16.15 22.26 -18.14
CA ASP A 389 16.32 20.94 -18.72
C ASP A 389 16.68 19.92 -17.63
N GLN A 390 16.19 18.70 -17.82
CA GLN A 390 16.53 17.56 -17.00
C GLN A 390 16.89 16.40 -17.92
N GLY A 391 18.06 15.80 -17.70
CA GLY A 391 18.56 14.74 -18.55
C GLY A 391 19.54 13.83 -17.85
N ASN A 392 19.82 12.71 -18.49
CA ASN A 392 20.84 11.76 -18.06
C ASN A 392 21.32 10.93 -19.26
N PHE A 393 22.50 10.33 -19.12
CA PHE A 393 22.96 9.28 -20.03
C PHE A 393 23.86 8.29 -19.29
N CYS A 394 24.00 7.11 -19.87
CA CYS A 394 24.93 6.08 -19.41
C CYS A 394 26.29 6.27 -20.10
N THR A 395 27.36 6.35 -19.32
CA THR A 395 28.71 6.61 -19.81
C THR A 395 29.26 5.39 -20.53
N ILE A 396 29.62 5.56 -21.80
CA ILE A 396 30.27 4.51 -22.60
C ILE A 396 31.80 4.46 -22.42
N MET A 397 32.38 5.48 -21.76
CA MET A 397 33.82 5.62 -21.53
C MET A 397 34.06 6.08 -20.08
N ALA A 398 35.16 5.62 -19.48
CA ALA A 398 35.68 6.18 -18.23
C ALA A 398 36.58 7.37 -18.56
N GLY A 399 36.51 8.45 -17.78
CA GLY A 399 37.27 9.68 -18.02
C GLY A 399 36.53 10.94 -17.57
N SER A 400 36.92 12.09 -18.11
CA SER A 400 36.41 13.39 -17.65
C SER A 400 35.21 13.83 -18.48
N TYR A 401 34.08 14.06 -17.85
CA TYR A 401 32.90 14.65 -18.49
C TYR A 401 32.70 16.09 -18.02
N LYS A 402 32.22 16.95 -18.91
CA LYS A 402 31.98 18.36 -18.65
C LYS A 402 30.57 18.75 -19.05
N LEU A 403 29.82 19.31 -18.10
CA LEU A 403 28.53 19.92 -18.34
C LEU A 403 28.75 21.43 -18.41
N ILE A 404 28.31 22.04 -19.51
CA ILE A 404 28.65 23.42 -19.86
C ILE A 404 27.35 24.22 -19.98
N TRP A 405 27.21 25.25 -19.15
CA TRP A 405 26.20 26.28 -19.29
C TRP A 405 26.80 27.51 -19.92
N ASP A 406 26.28 27.90 -21.07
CA ASP A 406 26.85 28.91 -21.94
C ASP A 406 25.93 30.13 -22.04
N ASN A 407 26.42 31.27 -21.56
CA ASN A 407 25.79 32.57 -21.69
C ASN A 407 26.64 33.54 -22.54
N SER A 408 27.56 33.02 -23.35
CA SER A 408 28.45 33.78 -24.24
C SER A 408 27.70 34.60 -25.28
N TYR A 409 26.53 34.12 -25.71
CA TYR A 409 25.67 34.82 -26.65
C TYR A 409 24.91 36.01 -26.03
N SER A 410 24.84 36.11 -24.69
CA SER A 410 24.17 37.23 -24.05
C SER A 410 25.12 38.41 -23.88
N THR A 411 24.71 39.57 -24.39
CA THR A 411 25.47 40.82 -24.29
C THR A 411 25.19 41.61 -23.02
N PHE A 412 23.98 41.49 -22.46
CA PHE A 412 23.53 42.36 -21.36
C PHE A 412 23.02 41.60 -20.12
N PHE A 413 22.58 40.35 -20.27
CA PHE A 413 21.87 39.65 -19.21
C PHE A 413 22.72 38.54 -18.60
N LYS A 414 23.01 38.66 -17.30
CA LYS A 414 23.47 37.53 -16.49
C LYS A 414 22.32 36.54 -16.31
N LYS A 415 22.66 35.26 -16.12
CA LYS A 415 21.69 34.18 -15.86
C LYS A 415 21.98 33.59 -14.49
N VAL A 416 20.96 33.44 -13.66
CA VAL A 416 21.10 32.69 -12.40
C VAL A 416 20.57 31.30 -12.65
N ILE A 417 21.43 30.31 -12.49
CA ILE A 417 21.10 28.91 -12.70
C ILE A 417 21.02 28.25 -11.33
N ARG A 418 19.91 27.58 -11.09
CA ARG A 418 19.79 26.59 -10.03
C ARG A 418 19.99 25.23 -10.67
N TYR A 419 21.06 24.55 -10.30
CA TYR A 419 21.48 23.32 -10.96
C TYR A 419 21.90 22.26 -9.96
N LYS A 420 21.80 21.01 -10.40
CA LYS A 420 22.34 19.83 -9.74
C LYS A 420 22.92 18.91 -10.79
N VAL A 421 24.08 18.36 -10.49
CA VAL A 421 24.79 17.40 -11.33
C VAL A 421 25.26 16.28 -10.43
N ASP A 422 25.09 15.04 -10.89
CA ASP A 422 25.56 13.86 -10.19
C ASP A 422 26.18 12.84 -11.14
N CYS A 423 27.11 12.04 -10.62
CA CYS A 423 27.76 10.93 -11.32
C CYS A 423 27.62 9.67 -10.47
N ILE A 424 26.91 8.68 -11.01
CA ILE A 424 26.49 7.49 -10.28
C ILE A 424 27.26 6.28 -10.83
N PRO A 425 28.03 5.54 -10.01
CA PRO A 425 28.75 4.35 -10.48
C PRO A 425 27.76 3.23 -10.89
N PRO A 426 28.17 2.28 -11.75
CA PRO A 426 27.32 1.17 -12.17
C PRO A 426 26.92 0.28 -10.99
N VAL A 427 25.70 -0.26 -11.05
CA VAL A 427 25.18 -1.18 -10.03
C VAL A 427 25.89 -2.52 -10.20
N VAL A 428 26.72 -2.89 -9.23
CA VAL A 428 27.26 -4.24 -9.11
C VAL A 428 26.20 -5.08 -8.40
N GLU A 429 25.65 -6.10 -9.06
CA GLU A 429 24.82 -7.09 -8.38
C GLU A 429 25.66 -7.72 -7.25
N PRO A 430 25.13 -7.86 -6.02
CA PRO A 430 25.84 -8.63 -5.01
C PRO A 430 25.99 -10.05 -5.57
N VAL A 431 27.24 -10.47 -5.76
CA VAL A 431 27.57 -11.86 -6.07
C VAL A 431 26.93 -12.69 -4.97
N THR A 432 25.89 -13.46 -5.32
CA THR A 432 25.30 -14.46 -4.45
C THR A 432 26.46 -15.32 -3.99
N SER A 433 26.85 -15.21 -2.72
CA SER A 433 27.88 -16.07 -2.15
C SER A 433 27.41 -17.50 -2.36
N ALA A 434 28.08 -18.21 -3.26
CA ALA A 434 27.87 -19.63 -3.47
C ALA A 434 27.98 -20.30 -2.10
N THR A 435 26.88 -20.93 -1.67
CA THR A 435 26.88 -21.91 -0.59
C THR A 435 28.02 -22.90 -0.84
N PRO A 436 28.93 -23.11 0.13
CA PRO A 436 29.89 -24.19 0.02
C PRO A 436 29.09 -25.50 0.04
N THR A 437 29.22 -26.26 -1.03
CA THR A 437 28.82 -27.65 -1.10
C THR A 437 29.52 -28.46 -0.02
N GLU A 438 28.71 -29.33 0.60
CA GLU A 438 29.01 -30.53 1.39
C GLU A 438 30.48 -30.98 1.47
N GLY A 439 30.90 -31.20 2.72
CA GLY A 439 31.97 -32.09 3.15
C GLY A 439 31.60 -32.68 4.51
#